data_AF-A0A5D2E4B5-F1
#
_entry.id   AF-A0A5D2E4B5-F1
#
_cell.length_a   1.000
_cell.length_b   1.000
_cell.length_c   1.000
_cell.angle_alpha   90.00
_cell.angle_beta   90.00
_cell.angle_gamma   90.00
#
_symmetry.space_group_name_H-M   'P 1'
#
loop_
_entity.id
_entity.type
_entity.pdbx_description
1 polymer ?
#
loop_
_entity_poly.entity_id
_entity_poly.type
_entity_poly.pdbx_seq_one_letter_code
_entity_poly.pdbx_strand_id
1 'polypeptide(L)'
;MATIHRSGVIKKTKDSARFIITTIIGFALGFFIGSSFPFFSHYKVYLPSSHRSSIDVATASNDQGLFVVKSPQTNVVDVPIVPKKYIRRNPRGSKLLPPRINVPESDLHLRRLYGLPPLDLKRKPKYLAAFSVGIHQMYNIDACVKKFSEDFQIVLFHYDGKTTEWDQFEWSKKAIHVTASKQTKWWYAKRFLHPDVVAAYEYIFIWDEDLGVEHFNADRYIELVKKHGLEISQPGLGPNDVVTWEMTRRREDQEVHKVSLERPGWCSDQHLPPCAAFVEIMAPVFSREAWRCVWYMIQNDLVHGWGLDFALRRCVEPAHEKIGVVDSEWIIHKVIPSLVNQGVTKFEKSRRQEVRIRCKSELSIFQDRLANADMAYHAQFGNG
;
A
#
# COMPACT_ATOMS: atom_id res chain seq x y z
N MET A 1 -66.69 -75.33 9.34
CA MET A 1 -67.13 -75.50 7.94
C MET A 1 -66.26 -74.61 7.05
N ALA A 2 -65.64 -75.23 6.05
CA ALA A 2 -65.00 -74.67 4.86
C ALA A 2 -63.87 -73.61 4.99
N THR A 3 -62.62 -74.09 4.85
CA THR A 3 -61.66 -73.82 3.73
C THR A 3 -61.93 -72.61 2.80
N ILE A 4 -60.98 -71.85 2.22
CA ILE A 4 -59.53 -72.01 1.98
C ILE A 4 -58.93 -70.63 1.58
N HIS A 5 -57.65 -70.46 1.91
CA HIS A 5 -56.70 -69.46 1.43
C HIS A 5 -56.64 -69.24 -0.09
N ARG A 6 -56.23 -68.03 -0.51
CA ARG A 6 -55.23 -67.90 -1.58
C ARG A 6 -54.24 -66.76 -1.30
N SER A 7 -52.99 -67.11 -1.50
CA SER A 7 -51.73 -66.47 -1.13
C SER A 7 -51.28 -65.40 -2.14
N GLY A 8 -50.50 -64.43 -1.64
CA GLY A 8 -49.76 -63.46 -2.45
C GLY A 8 -48.66 -62.80 -1.61
N VAL A 9 -47.43 -63.32 -1.75
CA VAL A 9 -46.20 -62.86 -1.08
C VAL A 9 -45.80 -61.48 -1.57
N ILE A 10 -45.50 -60.54 -0.65
CA ILE A 10 -44.71 -59.34 -0.97
C ILE A 10 -43.55 -59.20 0.02
N LYS A 11 -42.34 -59.34 -0.54
CA LYS A 11 -41.02 -59.01 0.02
C LYS A 11 -41.06 -57.68 0.80
N LYS A 12 -40.73 -57.71 2.10
CA LYS A 12 -40.41 -56.50 2.88
C LYS A 12 -39.42 -56.80 4.00
N THR A 13 -38.15 -57.07 3.67
CA THR A 13 -37.10 -57.25 4.71
C THR A 13 -35.69 -56.77 4.36
N LYS A 14 -35.43 -56.17 3.19
CA LYS A 14 -34.07 -55.66 2.85
C LYS A 14 -33.86 -54.16 3.09
N ASP A 15 -34.90 -53.33 2.94
CA ASP A 15 -34.74 -51.87 3.07
C ASP A 15 -34.76 -51.39 4.53
N SER A 16 -35.53 -52.05 5.39
CA SER A 16 -35.56 -51.75 6.84
C SER A 16 -34.21 -52.03 7.51
N ALA A 17 -33.56 -53.15 7.16
CA ALA A 17 -32.24 -53.50 7.69
C ALA A 17 -31.15 -52.51 7.24
N ARG A 18 -31.20 -52.03 5.99
CA ARG A 18 -30.27 -51.00 5.50
C ARG A 18 -30.46 -49.67 6.21
N PHE A 19 -31.71 -49.27 6.48
CA PHE A 19 -31.99 -48.05 7.24
C PHE A 19 -31.44 -48.10 8.66
N ILE A 20 -31.60 -49.24 9.35
CA ILE A 20 -31.10 -49.45 10.71
C ILE A 20 -29.57 -49.38 10.73
N ILE A 21 -28.89 -50.07 9.81
CA ILE A 21 -27.41 -50.09 9.74
C ILE A 21 -26.87 -48.68 9.45
N THR A 22 -27.48 -47.94 8.52
CA THR A 22 -27.04 -46.59 8.16
C THR A 22 -27.22 -45.61 9.34
N THR A 23 -28.29 -45.79 10.12
CA THR A 23 -28.55 -44.98 11.32
C THR A 23 -27.52 -45.24 12.41
N ILE A 24 -27.15 -46.50 12.64
CA ILE A 24 -26.14 -46.89 13.64
C ILE A 24 -24.75 -46.34 13.26
N ILE A 25 -24.37 -46.46 11.98
CA ILE A 25 -23.09 -45.94 11.47
C ILE A 25 -23.04 -44.41 11.59
N GLY A 26 -24.14 -43.72 11.26
CA GLY A 26 -24.25 -42.27 11.42
C GLY A 26 -24.12 -41.82 12.89
N PHE A 27 -24.75 -42.54 13.81
CA PHE A 27 -24.63 -42.28 15.25
C PHE A 27 -23.20 -42.50 15.76
N ALA A 28 -22.54 -43.57 15.34
CA ALA A 28 -21.17 -43.86 15.72
C ALA A 28 -20.19 -42.79 15.18
N LEU A 29 -20.30 -42.44 13.89
CA LEU A 29 -19.48 -41.38 13.28
C LEU A 29 -19.70 -40.02 13.95
N GLY A 30 -20.95 -39.66 14.24
CA GLY A 30 -21.29 -38.42 14.95
C GLY A 30 -20.71 -38.40 16.38
N PHE A 31 -20.76 -39.53 17.09
CA PHE A 31 -20.17 -39.65 18.42
C PHE A 31 -18.64 -39.54 18.41
N PHE A 32 -17.95 -40.17 17.46
CA PHE A 32 -16.49 -40.08 17.34
C PHE A 32 -16.02 -38.69 16.91
N ILE A 33 -16.74 -38.01 16.01
CA ILE A 33 -16.44 -36.61 15.66
C ILE A 33 -16.70 -35.69 16.86
N GLY A 34 -17.81 -35.88 17.58
CA GLY A 34 -18.15 -35.07 18.76
C GLY A 34 -17.24 -35.27 19.96
N SER A 35 -16.71 -36.48 20.17
CA SER A 35 -15.79 -36.80 21.28
C SER A 35 -14.31 -36.49 20.99
N SER A 36 -13.96 -36.21 19.73
CA SER A 36 -12.59 -35.84 19.33
C SER A 36 -12.30 -34.33 19.40
N PHE A 37 -13.28 -33.51 19.78
CA PHE A 37 -13.04 -32.09 20.09
C PHE A 37 -12.77 -31.92 21.59
N PRO A 38 -11.59 -31.40 21.99
CA PRO A 38 -11.41 -30.98 23.36
C PRO A 38 -12.33 -29.79 23.63
N PHE A 39 -13.31 -29.98 24.52
CA PHE A 39 -14.08 -28.91 25.14
C PHE A 39 -13.11 -27.96 25.85
N PHE A 40 -12.74 -26.86 25.17
CA PHE A 40 -12.12 -25.71 25.83
C PHE A 40 -13.17 -24.63 26.08
N SER A 41 -13.60 -24.64 27.34
CA SER A 41 -13.82 -23.50 28.24
C SER A 41 -14.78 -22.39 27.80
N HIS A 42 -15.92 -22.36 28.49
CA HIS A 42 -16.73 -21.16 28.68
C HIS A 42 -15.85 -19.98 29.14
N TYR A 43 -15.65 -18.98 28.28
CA TYR A 43 -15.23 -17.66 28.75
C TYR A 43 -16.44 -17.02 29.45
N LYS A 44 -16.49 -17.20 30.77
CA LYS A 44 -17.45 -16.49 31.62
C LYS A 44 -16.97 -15.05 31.73
N VAL A 45 -17.58 -14.16 30.95
CA VAL A 45 -17.38 -12.71 31.07
C VAL A 45 -17.92 -12.27 32.43
N TYR A 46 -17.01 -12.10 33.40
CA TYR A 46 -17.29 -11.36 34.62
C TYR A 46 -16.61 -10.00 34.51
N LEU A 47 -17.41 -8.97 34.25
CA LEU A 47 -17.06 -7.58 34.58
C LEU A 47 -17.19 -7.41 36.10
N PRO A 48 -16.14 -6.99 36.84
CA PRO A 48 -16.31 -6.48 38.18
C PRO A 48 -16.28 -4.95 38.15
N SER A 49 -17.42 -4.37 38.46
CA SER A 49 -17.53 -3.02 38.99
C SER A 49 -16.91 -2.93 40.38
N SER A 50 -16.42 -1.72 40.69
CA SER A 50 -16.24 -1.10 42.02
C SER A 50 -15.13 -1.59 42.96
N HIS A 51 -14.17 -0.68 43.18
CA HIS A 51 -13.82 -0.08 44.47
C HIS A 51 -14.09 -0.91 45.76
N ARG A 52 -13.03 -1.39 46.44
CA ARG A 52 -12.51 -0.89 47.74
C ARG A 52 -11.59 -1.92 48.43
N SER A 53 -10.59 -1.33 49.11
CA SER A 53 -9.62 -1.84 50.09
C SER A 53 -9.99 -3.04 50.96
N SER A 54 -9.04 -3.93 51.25
CA SER A 54 -8.26 -3.94 52.51
C SER A 54 -7.43 -5.24 52.66
N ILE A 55 -6.11 -5.07 52.73
CA ILE A 55 -5.11 -5.61 53.68
C ILE A 55 -5.37 -6.97 54.41
N ASP A 56 -4.30 -7.78 54.43
CA ASP A 56 -3.94 -8.97 55.27
C ASP A 56 -4.55 -10.35 54.91
N VAL A 57 -3.86 -11.51 54.94
CA VAL A 57 -2.48 -11.94 55.26
C VAL A 57 -2.30 -13.41 54.79
N ALA A 58 -1.07 -13.75 54.32
CA ALA A 58 -0.33 -15.05 54.28
C ALA A 58 -1.06 -16.39 53.90
N THR A 59 -0.49 -17.37 53.18
CA THR A 59 0.88 -17.91 53.18
C THR A 59 0.99 -18.97 52.06
N ALA A 60 2.23 -19.24 51.62
CA ALA A 60 2.75 -20.49 51.04
C ALA A 60 2.85 -20.69 49.50
N SER A 61 4.12 -20.60 49.07
CA SER A 61 4.86 -21.43 48.09
C SER A 61 4.64 -21.30 46.57
N ASN A 62 5.65 -20.69 45.94
CA ASN A 62 6.30 -20.95 44.64
C ASN A 62 5.44 -21.37 43.45
N ASP A 63 5.38 -20.54 42.40
CA ASP A 63 6.41 -20.54 41.32
C ASP A 63 5.93 -19.72 40.10
N GLN A 64 6.07 -18.38 40.13
CA GLN A 64 5.95 -17.54 38.92
C GLN A 64 6.84 -16.29 39.06
N GLY A 65 7.89 -16.23 38.25
CA GLY A 65 8.77 -15.06 38.13
C GLY A 65 8.03 -13.88 37.51
N LEU A 66 7.32 -13.12 38.35
CA LEU A 66 6.78 -11.81 38.02
C LEU A 66 7.94 -10.81 37.95
N PHE A 67 8.20 -10.24 36.78
CA PHE A 67 9.06 -9.07 36.63
C PHE A 67 8.44 -7.88 37.36
N VAL A 68 8.80 -7.71 38.62
CA VAL A 68 8.54 -6.47 39.37
C VAL A 68 9.55 -5.43 38.87
N VAL A 69 9.09 -4.49 38.05
CA VAL A 69 9.83 -3.24 37.82
C VAL A 69 9.75 -2.43 39.11
N LYS A 70 10.71 -2.65 40.02
CA LYS A 70 10.98 -1.70 41.10
C LYS A 70 11.59 -0.45 40.46
N SER A 71 10.90 0.67 40.56
CA SER A 71 11.50 1.99 40.36
C SER A 71 12.66 2.14 41.35
N PRO A 72 13.91 2.39 40.91
CA PRO A 72 14.96 2.78 41.82
C PRO A 72 14.69 4.23 42.25
N GLN A 73 14.39 4.45 43.52
CA GLN A 73 14.66 5.73 44.16
C GLN A 73 16.16 5.95 44.04
N THR A 74 16.55 6.78 43.09
CA THR A 74 17.94 7.21 42.91
C THR A 74 18.03 8.62 43.47
N ASN A 75 18.96 8.78 44.41
CA ASN A 75 19.36 10.05 44.98
C ASN A 75 19.63 11.07 43.88
N VAL A 76 19.12 12.28 44.07
CA VAL A 76 19.31 13.43 43.20
C VAL A 76 20.81 13.70 43.09
N VAL A 77 21.39 13.33 41.96
CA VAL A 77 22.68 13.87 41.51
C VAL A 77 22.32 14.93 40.48
N ASP A 78 22.67 16.17 40.77
CA ASP A 78 22.46 17.31 39.88
C ASP A 78 23.19 17.07 38.55
N VAL A 79 22.42 16.74 37.51
CA VAL A 79 22.91 16.67 36.14
C VAL A 79 22.90 18.10 35.57
N PRO A 80 23.99 18.57 34.92
CA PRO A 80 24.03 19.91 34.34
C PRO A 80 22.87 20.14 33.37
N ILE A 81 22.20 21.28 33.52
CA ILE A 81 21.07 21.69 32.68
C ILE A 81 21.56 21.85 31.24
N VAL A 82 21.33 20.84 30.42
CA VAL A 82 21.46 20.93 28.96
C VAL A 82 20.37 21.87 28.44
N PRO A 83 20.67 22.82 27.53
CA PRO A 83 19.69 23.81 27.08
C PRO A 83 18.44 23.15 26.54
N LYS A 84 17.27 23.71 26.88
CA LYS A 84 15.91 23.25 26.48
C LYS A 84 15.84 23.02 24.97
N LYS A 85 16.16 21.80 24.53
CA LYS A 85 15.86 21.31 23.18
C LYS A 85 14.34 21.38 23.01
N TYR A 86 13.90 22.10 21.98
CA TYR A 86 12.50 22.25 21.55
C TYR A 86 11.68 21.00 21.86
N ILE A 87 10.79 21.06 22.86
CA ILE A 87 9.84 19.96 23.12
C ILE A 87 8.84 20.00 21.96
N ARG A 88 9.02 19.09 20.99
CA ARG A 88 8.10 18.90 19.86
C ARG A 88 6.71 18.65 20.47
N ARG A 89 5.75 19.54 20.22
CA ARG A 89 4.38 19.40 20.74
C ARG A 89 3.77 18.11 20.18
N ASN A 90 3.02 17.40 21.02
CA ASN A 90 2.32 16.21 20.59
C ASN A 90 1.37 16.53 19.42
N PRO A 91 1.21 15.62 18.44
CA PRO A 91 0.20 15.70 17.41
C PRO A 91 -1.19 16.02 17.97
N ARG A 92 -2.05 16.58 17.10
CA ARG A 92 -3.45 16.76 17.44
C ARG A 92 -4.06 15.40 17.82
N GLY A 93 -4.80 15.35 18.93
CA GLY A 93 -5.38 14.10 19.45
C GLY A 93 -4.50 13.35 20.45
N SER A 94 -3.19 13.62 20.56
CA SER A 94 -2.30 12.92 21.50
C SER A 94 -1.79 13.81 22.65
N LYS A 95 -2.48 14.92 22.93
CA LYS A 95 -2.08 15.90 23.97
C LYS A 95 -2.02 15.30 25.39
N LEU A 96 -2.75 14.22 25.66
CA LEU A 96 -2.75 13.52 26.95
C LEU A 96 -1.54 12.60 27.14
N LEU A 97 -0.80 12.28 26.08
CA LEU A 97 0.36 11.40 26.16
C LEU A 97 1.59 12.15 26.70
N PRO A 98 2.41 11.52 27.55
CA PRO A 98 3.72 12.06 27.89
C PRO A 98 4.58 12.29 26.63
N PRO A 99 5.31 13.41 26.50
CA PRO A 99 6.06 13.72 25.27
C PRO A 99 7.06 12.64 24.85
N ARG A 100 7.57 11.84 25.79
CA ARG A 100 8.57 10.79 25.52
C ARG A 100 7.99 9.44 25.07
N ILE A 101 6.68 9.22 25.15
CA ILE A 101 6.04 8.00 24.62
C ILE A 101 5.43 8.23 23.23
N ASN A 102 5.26 9.49 22.84
CA ASN A 102 4.58 9.86 21.62
C ASN A 102 5.48 9.59 20.39
N VAL A 103 5.01 8.73 19.49
CA VAL A 103 5.63 8.43 18.20
C VAL A 103 4.69 8.92 17.10
N PRO A 104 4.99 10.07 16.45
CA PRO A 104 4.05 10.74 15.53
C PRO A 104 3.98 10.11 14.13
N GLU A 105 4.95 9.27 13.79
CA GLU A 105 5.15 8.68 12.46
C GLU A 105 5.29 7.16 12.61
N SER A 106 4.95 6.41 11.57
CA SER A 106 5.17 4.97 11.45
C SER A 106 6.20 4.69 10.35
N ASP A 107 6.52 3.43 10.14
CA ASP A 107 7.29 2.96 8.99
C ASP A 107 6.70 1.65 8.43
N LEU A 108 7.29 1.18 7.33
CA LEU A 108 6.97 -0.13 6.73
C LEU A 108 8.10 -1.14 6.99
N HIS A 109 8.88 -0.98 8.05
CA HIS A 109 9.95 -1.93 8.36
C HIS A 109 9.37 -3.19 9.01
N LEU A 110 9.67 -4.36 8.43
CA LEU A 110 9.26 -5.62 9.02
C LEU A 110 10.00 -5.88 10.35
N ARG A 111 9.23 -6.26 11.38
CA ARG A 111 9.73 -6.60 12.72
C ARG A 111 9.51 -8.08 13.00
N ARG A 112 10.38 -8.69 13.81
CA ARG A 112 10.22 -10.10 14.17
C ARG A 112 9.14 -10.24 15.24
N LEU A 113 8.47 -11.39 15.27
CA LEU A 113 7.48 -11.71 16.30
C LEU A 113 8.10 -11.92 17.69
N TYR A 114 9.41 -12.18 17.76
CA TYR A 114 10.14 -12.51 18.99
C TYR A 114 11.54 -11.86 18.98
N GLY A 115 12.17 -11.83 20.17
CA GLY A 115 13.52 -11.28 20.36
C GLY A 115 13.53 -9.81 20.77
N LEU A 116 14.69 -9.17 20.66
CA LEU A 116 14.88 -7.77 21.05
C LEU A 116 14.63 -6.82 19.86
N PRO A 117 13.73 -5.82 19.97
CA PRO A 117 13.41 -4.89 18.88
C PRO A 117 14.61 -4.17 18.23
N PRO A 118 15.67 -3.77 18.97
CA PRO A 118 16.86 -3.16 18.37
C PRO A 118 17.61 -4.08 17.39
N LEU A 119 17.42 -5.40 17.49
CA LEU A 119 18.09 -6.40 16.64
C LEU A 119 17.30 -6.76 15.37
N ASP A 120 16.08 -6.24 15.22
CA ASP A 120 15.21 -6.59 14.09
C ASP A 120 15.70 -5.99 12.77
N LEU A 121 16.29 -4.79 12.83
CA LEU A 121 16.73 -4.04 11.66
C LEU A 121 18.25 -3.90 11.68
N LYS A 122 18.94 -4.81 10.99
CA LYS A 122 20.39 -4.68 10.74
C LYS A 122 20.71 -3.49 9.84
N ARG A 123 19.80 -3.20 8.90
CA ARG A 123 19.87 -2.12 7.92
C ARG A 123 18.46 -1.55 7.76
N LYS A 124 18.37 -0.22 7.63
CA LYS A 124 17.11 0.49 7.42
C LYS A 124 17.04 0.90 5.95
N PRO A 125 16.05 0.43 5.17
CA PRO A 125 15.83 0.93 3.82
C PRO A 125 15.61 2.45 3.86
N LYS A 126 16.18 3.15 2.87
CA LYS A 126 16.08 4.62 2.74
C LYS A 126 15.03 5.02 1.72
N TYR A 127 14.65 4.11 0.83
CA TYR A 127 13.75 4.37 -0.28
C TYR A 127 12.62 3.35 -0.29
N LEU A 128 11.51 3.68 -0.94
CA LEU A 128 10.35 2.81 -1.08
C LEU A 128 10.04 2.61 -2.56
N ALA A 129 9.80 1.38 -2.99
CA ALA A 129 9.26 1.07 -4.31
C ALA A 129 7.95 0.30 -4.19
N ALA A 130 6.88 0.93 -4.67
CA ALA A 130 5.54 0.38 -4.68
C ALA A 130 5.10 0.06 -6.11
N PHE A 131 4.64 -1.18 -6.34
CA PHE A 131 4.17 -1.66 -7.63
C PHE A 131 2.73 -2.13 -7.52
N SER A 132 1.88 -1.79 -8.49
CA SER A 132 0.53 -2.35 -8.59
C SER A 132 0.54 -3.56 -9.49
N VAL A 133 0.31 -4.75 -8.94
CA VAL A 133 0.69 -5.99 -9.61
C VAL A 133 -0.45 -6.98 -9.72
N GLY A 134 -0.34 -7.84 -10.72
CA GLY A 134 -1.11 -9.06 -10.83
C GLY A 134 -0.25 -10.18 -11.41
N ILE A 135 -0.71 -11.41 -11.23
CA ILE A 135 0.06 -12.64 -11.43
C ILE A 135 0.63 -12.77 -12.84
N HIS A 136 -0.07 -12.24 -13.85
CA HIS A 136 0.36 -12.33 -15.24
C HIS A 136 1.60 -11.46 -15.54
N GLN A 137 1.94 -10.50 -14.68
CA GLN A 137 3.11 -9.61 -14.83
C GLN A 137 4.22 -9.93 -13.84
N MET A 138 4.10 -11.01 -13.08
CA MET A 138 5.00 -11.36 -12.00
C MET A 138 6.47 -11.47 -12.43
N TYR A 139 6.76 -12.04 -13.61
CA TYR A 139 8.13 -12.09 -14.15
C TYR A 139 8.66 -10.72 -14.59
N ASN A 140 7.78 -9.82 -15.05
CA ASN A 140 8.19 -8.46 -15.38
C ASN A 140 8.54 -7.68 -14.10
N ILE A 141 7.75 -7.87 -13.04
CA ILE A 141 8.06 -7.31 -11.72
C ILE A 141 9.33 -7.91 -11.12
N ASP A 142 9.59 -9.20 -11.29
CA ASP A 142 10.87 -9.80 -10.88
C ASP A 142 12.06 -9.14 -11.59
N ALA A 143 11.97 -8.92 -12.91
CA ALA A 143 12.98 -8.17 -13.65
C ALA A 143 13.13 -6.73 -13.13
N CYS A 144 12.02 -6.08 -12.75
CA CYS A 144 11.98 -4.75 -12.16
C CYS A 144 12.69 -4.71 -10.80
N VAL A 145 12.27 -5.53 -9.84
CA VAL A 145 12.79 -5.55 -8.47
C VAL A 145 14.29 -5.83 -8.42
N LYS A 146 14.82 -6.62 -9.36
CA LYS A 146 16.27 -6.86 -9.49
C LYS A 146 17.10 -5.61 -9.80
N LYS A 147 16.48 -4.50 -10.22
CA LYS A 147 17.16 -3.20 -10.42
C LYS A 147 17.21 -2.34 -9.16
N PHE A 148 16.60 -2.79 -8.07
CA PHE A 148 16.57 -2.09 -6.79
C PHE A 148 17.49 -2.77 -5.79
N SER A 149 18.34 -1.99 -5.12
CA SER A 149 19.22 -2.50 -4.07
C SER A 149 18.45 -2.76 -2.78
N GLU A 150 19.13 -3.34 -1.80
CA GLU A 150 18.61 -3.54 -0.44
C GLU A 150 18.30 -2.22 0.32
N ASP A 151 18.59 -1.04 -0.26
CA ASP A 151 18.19 0.26 0.31
C ASP A 151 16.72 0.58 0.01
N PHE A 152 16.05 -0.26 -0.76
CA PHE A 152 14.63 -0.14 -1.10
C PHE A 152 13.77 -1.12 -0.32
N GLN A 153 12.75 -0.59 0.35
CA GLN A 153 11.61 -1.40 0.80
C GLN A 153 10.70 -1.64 -0.41
N ILE A 154 10.38 -2.91 -0.69
CA ILE A 154 9.45 -3.27 -1.77
C ILE A 154 8.05 -3.47 -1.21
N VAL A 155 7.05 -2.89 -1.88
CA VAL A 155 5.62 -3.06 -1.58
C VAL A 155 4.90 -3.46 -2.86
N LEU A 156 4.11 -4.52 -2.80
CA LEU A 156 3.32 -5.03 -3.91
C LEU A 156 1.83 -4.86 -3.58
N PHE A 157 1.12 -4.15 -4.45
CA PHE A 157 -0.32 -3.91 -4.38
C PHE A 157 -1.06 -4.85 -5.34
N HIS A 158 -1.61 -5.94 -4.81
CA HIS A 158 -2.19 -7.05 -5.59
C HIS A 158 -3.65 -6.77 -5.92
N TYR A 159 -3.92 -6.30 -7.13
CA TYR A 159 -5.30 -6.04 -7.58
C TYR A 159 -6.07 -7.33 -7.91
N ASP A 160 -5.40 -8.48 -8.03
CA ASP A 160 -6.01 -9.75 -8.42
C ASP A 160 -6.21 -10.75 -7.26
N GLY A 161 -5.79 -10.39 -6.05
CA GLY A 161 -5.95 -11.24 -4.87
C GLY A 161 -4.83 -12.27 -4.66
N LYS A 162 -3.86 -12.39 -5.59
CA LYS A 162 -2.92 -13.51 -5.62
C LYS A 162 -1.58 -13.14 -5.01
N THR A 163 -1.33 -13.62 -3.79
CA THR A 163 -0.10 -13.32 -3.04
C THR A 163 0.83 -14.50 -2.89
N THR A 164 0.31 -15.71 -2.63
CA THR A 164 1.12 -16.91 -2.37
C THR A 164 1.98 -17.35 -3.55
N GLU A 165 1.50 -17.16 -4.79
CA GLU A 165 2.26 -17.56 -5.98
C GLU A 165 3.58 -16.78 -6.15
N TRP A 166 3.71 -15.63 -5.48
CA TRP A 166 4.92 -14.82 -5.48
C TRP A 166 6.03 -15.37 -4.58
N ASP A 167 5.70 -16.31 -3.68
CA ASP A 167 6.67 -16.94 -2.76
C ASP A 167 7.78 -17.72 -3.48
N GLN A 168 7.63 -17.95 -4.80
CA GLN A 168 8.69 -18.51 -5.63
C GLN A 168 9.92 -17.59 -5.75
N PHE A 169 9.78 -16.29 -5.50
CA PHE A 169 10.90 -15.36 -5.46
C PHE A 169 11.34 -15.08 -4.02
N GLU A 170 12.60 -15.35 -3.71
CA GLU A 170 13.14 -15.12 -2.36
C GLU A 170 13.08 -13.66 -1.90
N TRP A 171 13.17 -12.71 -2.83
CA TRP A 171 12.99 -11.29 -2.51
C TRP A 171 11.54 -10.97 -2.12
N SER A 172 10.55 -11.70 -2.68
CA SER A 172 9.14 -11.45 -2.41
C SER A 172 8.76 -11.77 -0.97
N LYS A 173 9.40 -12.78 -0.37
CA LYS A 173 9.21 -13.12 1.06
C LYS A 173 9.63 -12.00 2.01
N LYS A 174 10.43 -11.03 1.53
CA LYS A 174 10.87 -9.85 2.26
C LYS A 174 10.10 -8.58 1.85
N ALA A 175 9.26 -8.67 0.81
CA ALA A 175 8.41 -7.58 0.37
C ALA A 175 7.12 -7.53 1.20
N ILE A 176 6.44 -6.39 1.17
CA ILE A 176 5.11 -6.25 1.78
C ILE A 176 4.06 -6.47 0.71
N HIS A 177 3.14 -7.38 0.97
CA HIS A 177 2.03 -7.68 0.08
C HIS A 177 0.75 -7.08 0.66
N VAL A 178 0.10 -6.18 -0.09
CA VAL A 178 -1.22 -5.64 0.25
C VAL A 178 -2.19 -6.07 -0.84
N THR A 179 -3.35 -6.60 -0.47
CA THR A 179 -4.32 -7.15 -1.42
C THR A 179 -5.72 -6.60 -1.18
N ALA A 180 -6.33 -6.14 -2.26
CA ALA A 180 -7.70 -5.66 -2.36
C ALA A 180 -8.15 -5.84 -3.81
N SER A 181 -9.16 -6.69 -4.02
CA SER A 181 -9.58 -7.07 -5.37
C SER A 181 -10.03 -5.87 -6.20
N LYS A 182 -9.55 -5.83 -7.44
CA LYS A 182 -9.91 -4.86 -8.49
C LYS A 182 -9.73 -3.39 -8.10
N GLN A 183 -8.76 -3.11 -7.24
CA GLN A 183 -8.37 -1.74 -6.89
C GLN A 183 -7.20 -1.26 -7.75
N THR A 184 -7.18 0.04 -8.03
CA THR A 184 -6.16 0.72 -8.84
C THR A 184 -4.96 1.16 -8.01
N LYS A 185 -3.86 1.48 -8.68
CA LYS A 185 -2.63 2.02 -8.07
C LYS A 185 -2.88 3.18 -7.10
N TRP A 186 -3.62 4.19 -7.54
CA TRP A 186 -3.87 5.38 -6.73
C TRP A 186 -4.84 5.13 -5.58
N TRP A 187 -5.73 4.12 -5.68
CA TRP A 187 -6.54 3.69 -4.55
C TRP A 187 -5.67 3.14 -3.41
N TYR A 188 -4.68 2.29 -3.75
CA TYR A 188 -3.72 1.76 -2.80
C TYR A 188 -2.82 2.84 -2.23
N ALA A 189 -2.22 3.67 -3.09
CA ALA A 189 -1.33 4.73 -2.66
C ALA A 189 -2.02 5.68 -1.65
N LYS A 190 -3.29 6.04 -1.89
CA LYS A 190 -4.07 6.86 -0.97
C LYS A 190 -4.27 6.22 0.41
N ARG A 191 -4.31 4.89 0.51
CA ARG A 191 -4.68 4.17 1.75
C ARG A 191 -3.49 3.61 2.52
N PHE A 192 -2.44 3.19 1.81
CA PHE A 192 -1.32 2.47 2.40
C PHE A 192 0.00 3.26 2.37
N LEU A 193 0.07 4.34 1.60
CA LEU A 193 1.23 5.23 1.54
C LEU A 193 0.93 6.58 2.20
N HIS A 194 0.29 6.58 3.38
CA HIS A 194 0.05 7.82 4.13
C HIS A 194 1.39 8.52 4.44
N PRO A 195 1.49 9.87 4.38
CA PRO A 195 2.78 10.55 4.56
C PRO A 195 3.48 10.21 5.86
N ASP A 196 2.72 10.07 6.94
CA ASP A 196 3.27 9.69 8.25
C ASP A 196 3.65 8.19 8.33
N VAL A 197 3.19 7.33 7.41
CA VAL A 197 3.58 5.91 7.32
C VAL A 197 4.84 5.73 6.48
N VAL A 198 5.04 6.58 5.47
CA VAL A 198 6.21 6.52 4.58
C VAL A 198 7.28 7.55 4.92
N ALA A 199 7.15 8.22 6.09
CA ALA A 199 8.05 9.29 6.52
C ALA A 199 9.52 8.84 6.69
N ALA A 200 9.74 7.54 6.90
CA ALA A 200 11.07 6.95 6.99
C ALA A 200 11.83 6.90 5.66
N TYR A 201 11.16 7.06 4.52
CA TYR A 201 11.74 6.93 3.19
C TYR A 201 11.99 8.32 2.57
N GLU A 202 13.17 8.53 2.00
CA GLU A 202 13.57 9.79 1.35
C GLU A 202 12.87 9.97 0.00
N TYR A 203 12.75 8.88 -0.77
CA TYR A 203 12.10 8.84 -2.07
C TYR A 203 11.17 7.63 -2.20
N ILE A 204 10.06 7.83 -2.90
CA ILE A 204 8.94 6.90 -3.03
C ILE A 204 8.61 6.71 -4.51
N PHE A 205 8.83 5.51 -5.02
CA PHE A 205 8.52 5.09 -6.39
C PHE A 205 7.12 4.48 -6.39
N ILE A 206 6.28 4.91 -7.33
CA ILE A 206 4.90 4.42 -7.46
C ILE A 206 4.67 4.01 -8.91
N TRP A 207 5.06 2.79 -9.25
CA TRP A 207 5.18 2.34 -10.64
C TRP A 207 4.07 1.39 -11.06
N ASP A 208 3.71 1.47 -12.35
CA ASP A 208 2.92 0.45 -13.04
C ASP A 208 3.75 -0.81 -13.31
N GLU A 209 3.07 -1.92 -13.57
CA GLU A 209 3.67 -3.24 -13.73
C GLU A 209 4.14 -3.59 -15.14
N ASP A 210 3.84 -2.75 -16.13
CA ASP A 210 4.11 -2.98 -17.56
C ASP A 210 5.35 -2.24 -18.07
N LEU A 211 6.35 -2.05 -17.20
CA LEU A 211 7.60 -1.36 -17.49
C LEU A 211 8.75 -2.33 -17.81
N GLY A 212 9.47 -2.08 -18.91
CA GLY A 212 10.78 -2.64 -19.18
C GLY A 212 11.88 -1.80 -18.52
N VAL A 213 12.82 -2.45 -17.86
CA VAL A 213 13.85 -1.81 -17.03
C VAL A 213 15.27 -2.22 -17.44
N GLU A 214 15.43 -2.68 -18.68
CA GLU A 214 16.68 -3.21 -19.21
C GLU A 214 17.81 -2.17 -19.04
N HIS A 215 17.49 -0.89 -19.23
CA HIS A 215 18.40 0.26 -19.16
C HIS A 215 18.26 1.13 -17.90
N PHE A 216 17.68 0.57 -16.84
CA PHE A 216 17.45 1.27 -15.58
C PHE A 216 18.25 0.67 -14.42
N ASN A 217 18.77 1.53 -13.55
CA ASN A 217 19.38 1.25 -12.27
C ASN A 217 18.85 2.23 -11.20
N ALA A 218 18.24 1.69 -10.13
CA ALA A 218 17.56 2.53 -9.14
C ALA A 218 18.51 3.37 -8.27
N ASP A 219 19.69 2.86 -7.95
CA ASP A 219 20.68 3.59 -7.14
C ASP A 219 21.22 4.78 -7.94
N ARG A 220 21.61 4.54 -9.20
CA ARG A 220 22.08 5.59 -10.10
C ARG A 220 21.00 6.64 -10.39
N TYR A 221 19.76 6.21 -10.56
CA TYR A 221 18.62 7.11 -10.70
C TYR A 221 18.50 8.05 -9.51
N ILE A 222 18.56 7.53 -8.27
CA ILE A 222 18.48 8.36 -7.07
C ILE A 222 19.67 9.32 -6.94
N GLU A 223 20.88 8.90 -7.30
CA GLU A 223 22.03 9.81 -7.35
C GLU A 223 21.76 11.03 -8.23
N LEU A 224 21.18 10.81 -9.41
CA LEU A 224 20.86 11.88 -10.36
C LEU A 224 19.72 12.77 -9.89
N VAL A 225 18.65 12.17 -9.34
CA VAL A 225 17.54 12.91 -8.73
C VAL A 225 18.06 13.86 -7.63
N LYS A 226 18.94 13.36 -6.75
CA LYS A 226 19.56 14.17 -5.70
C LYS A 226 20.51 15.22 -6.28
N LYS A 227 21.37 14.85 -7.22
CA LYS A 227 22.33 15.76 -7.90
C LYS A 227 21.61 16.95 -8.54
N HIS A 228 20.47 16.73 -9.16
CA HIS A 228 19.71 17.74 -9.91
C HIS A 228 18.59 18.42 -9.12
N GLY A 229 18.48 18.11 -7.82
CA GLY A 229 17.48 18.70 -6.92
C GLY A 229 16.04 18.39 -7.32
N LEU A 230 15.79 17.21 -7.88
CA LEU A 230 14.45 16.80 -8.30
C LEU A 230 13.64 16.30 -7.09
N GLU A 231 12.46 16.87 -6.92
CA GLU A 231 11.48 16.51 -5.88
C GLU A 231 10.38 15.60 -6.43
N ILE A 232 10.06 15.74 -7.72
CA ILE A 232 9.18 14.82 -8.46
C ILE A 232 9.89 14.48 -9.76
N SER A 233 9.98 13.20 -10.08
CA SER A 233 10.72 12.76 -11.26
C SER A 233 10.13 11.50 -11.87
N GLN A 234 10.57 11.18 -13.07
CA GLN A 234 10.40 9.84 -13.65
C GLN A 234 11.65 9.48 -14.47
N PRO A 235 11.89 8.18 -14.74
CA PRO A 235 12.81 7.76 -15.78
C PRO A 235 12.34 8.25 -17.16
N GLY A 236 13.29 8.47 -18.07
CA GLY A 236 12.96 8.73 -19.48
C GLY A 236 12.27 7.54 -20.13
N LEU A 237 11.34 7.81 -21.06
CA LEU A 237 10.78 6.77 -21.92
C LEU A 237 11.69 6.51 -23.11
N GLY A 238 11.76 5.26 -23.53
CA GLY A 238 12.66 4.81 -24.58
C GLY A 238 12.43 5.52 -25.91
N PRO A 239 13.45 5.60 -26.78
CA PRO A 239 13.35 6.33 -28.05
C PRO A 239 12.26 5.76 -28.98
N ASN A 240 12.00 4.46 -28.88
CA ASN A 240 11.00 3.75 -29.69
C ASN A 240 9.60 3.73 -29.05
N ASP A 241 9.43 4.32 -27.86
CA ASP A 241 8.12 4.36 -27.20
C ASP A 241 7.18 5.36 -27.89
N VAL A 242 5.90 4.97 -27.96
CA VAL A 242 4.81 5.85 -28.38
C VAL A 242 4.42 6.70 -27.18
N VAL A 243 5.03 7.87 -27.07
CA VAL A 243 4.74 8.83 -25.99
C VAL A 243 3.57 9.74 -26.35
N THR A 244 2.76 10.09 -25.35
CA THR A 244 1.72 11.11 -25.50
C THR A 244 2.29 12.52 -25.38
N TRP A 245 3.27 12.70 -24.48
CA TRP A 245 3.90 13.97 -24.14
C TRP A 245 5.39 13.88 -24.49
N GLU A 246 5.91 14.79 -25.30
CA GLU A 246 7.35 14.85 -25.60
C GLU A 246 8.18 15.12 -24.34
N MET A 247 7.59 15.70 -23.30
CA MET A 247 8.22 15.84 -21.98
C MET A 247 8.62 14.52 -21.33
N THR A 248 8.02 13.38 -21.68
CA THR A 248 8.40 12.07 -21.08
C THR A 248 9.46 11.32 -21.88
N ARG A 249 9.73 11.76 -23.11
CA ARG A 249 10.70 11.11 -24.00
C ARG A 249 12.13 11.40 -23.53
N ARG A 250 12.92 10.35 -23.40
CA ARG A 250 14.35 10.45 -23.12
C ARG A 250 15.08 11.32 -24.14
N ARG A 251 16.07 12.08 -23.68
CA ARG A 251 17.08 12.77 -24.49
C ARG A 251 18.44 12.07 -24.36
N GLU A 252 19.18 11.93 -25.47
CA GLU A 252 20.43 11.15 -25.46
C GLU A 252 21.62 11.92 -24.89
N ASP A 253 21.64 13.24 -25.05
CA ASP A 253 22.82 14.09 -24.82
C ASP A 253 22.91 14.72 -23.42
N GLN A 254 22.06 14.30 -22.48
CA GLN A 254 21.99 14.90 -21.15
C GLN A 254 21.57 13.89 -20.07
N GLU A 255 21.82 14.23 -18.81
CA GLU A 255 21.44 13.38 -17.67
C GLU A 255 19.98 13.55 -17.28
N VAL A 256 19.43 14.77 -17.40
CA VAL A 256 18.05 15.11 -17.05
C VAL A 256 17.53 16.24 -17.95
N HIS A 257 16.21 16.31 -18.13
CA HIS A 257 15.52 17.55 -18.55
C HIS A 257 14.33 17.86 -17.66
N LYS A 258 13.98 19.15 -17.65
CA LYS A 258 12.86 19.70 -16.88
C LYS A 258 11.87 20.46 -17.76
N VAL A 259 12.23 20.63 -19.04
CA VAL A 259 11.51 21.38 -20.05
C VAL A 259 11.61 20.63 -21.37
N SER A 260 10.54 20.65 -22.17
CA SER A 260 10.45 20.04 -23.47
C SER A 260 9.74 20.95 -24.46
N LEU A 261 10.06 20.81 -25.75
CA LEU A 261 9.32 21.44 -26.84
C LEU A 261 8.20 20.49 -27.27
N GLU A 262 6.97 20.89 -27.01
CA GLU A 262 5.78 20.16 -27.43
C GLU A 262 5.28 20.60 -28.80
N ARG A 263 4.28 19.86 -29.30
CA ARG A 263 3.60 20.19 -30.55
C ARG A 263 2.99 21.60 -30.48
N PRO A 264 2.92 22.34 -31.61
CA PRO A 264 2.36 23.69 -31.63
C PRO A 264 0.95 23.73 -31.01
N GLY A 265 0.75 24.66 -30.06
CA GLY A 265 -0.53 24.86 -29.36
C GLY A 265 -0.79 23.95 -28.16
N TRP A 266 0.12 23.04 -27.81
CA TRP A 266 -0.05 22.12 -26.67
C TRP A 266 0.41 22.71 -25.34
N CYS A 267 1.23 23.77 -25.38
CA CYS A 267 1.67 24.48 -24.20
C CYS A 267 1.15 25.91 -24.23
N SER A 268 0.42 26.27 -23.18
CA SER A 268 0.03 27.66 -22.93
C SER A 268 1.18 28.49 -22.39
N ASP A 269 2.10 27.84 -21.66
CA ASP A 269 3.29 28.43 -21.05
C ASP A 269 4.39 27.36 -20.99
N GLN A 270 5.65 27.75 -21.25
CA GLN A 270 6.78 26.84 -21.31
C GLN A 270 7.17 26.25 -19.94
N HIS A 271 6.83 26.92 -18.85
CA HIS A 271 7.09 26.50 -17.47
C HIS A 271 5.92 25.73 -16.84
N LEU A 272 4.84 25.51 -17.60
CA LEU A 272 3.67 24.78 -17.15
C LEU A 272 3.54 23.43 -17.87
N PRO A 273 2.82 22.47 -17.28
CA PRO A 273 2.49 21.23 -17.96
C PRO A 273 1.72 21.48 -19.27
N PRO A 274 1.96 20.68 -20.32
CA PRO A 274 2.86 19.52 -20.33
C PRO A 274 4.34 19.85 -20.63
N CYS A 275 4.68 21.09 -21.05
CA CYS A 275 6.03 21.45 -21.49
C CYS A 275 7.09 21.44 -20.38
N ALA A 276 6.70 21.68 -19.14
CA ALA A 276 7.56 21.58 -17.97
C ALA A 276 6.71 21.24 -16.75
N ALA A 277 7.35 21.04 -15.60
CA ALA A 277 6.66 20.75 -14.35
C ALA A 277 5.72 19.52 -14.42
N PHE A 278 6.05 18.57 -15.30
CA PHE A 278 5.20 17.43 -15.66
C PHE A 278 6.02 16.13 -15.65
N VAL A 279 5.44 15.10 -15.05
CA VAL A 279 5.82 13.70 -15.21
C VAL A 279 4.53 12.88 -15.29
N GLU A 280 4.54 11.82 -16.08
CA GLU A 280 3.39 10.95 -16.25
C GLU A 280 3.19 10.06 -15.01
N ILE A 281 1.92 9.81 -14.69
CA ILE A 281 1.52 9.01 -13.54
C ILE A 281 1.95 7.54 -13.60
N MET A 282 2.53 7.05 -14.71
CA MET A 282 2.93 5.66 -14.90
C MET A 282 4.12 5.25 -14.03
N ALA A 283 5.21 6.02 -14.07
CA ALA A 283 6.45 5.71 -13.35
C ALA A 283 6.99 6.87 -12.47
N PRO A 284 6.14 7.60 -11.72
CA PRO A 284 6.59 8.73 -10.93
C PRO A 284 7.40 8.29 -9.71
N VAL A 285 8.31 9.17 -9.31
CA VAL A 285 9.12 9.09 -8.10
C VAL A 285 9.00 10.42 -7.38
N PHE A 286 8.63 10.36 -6.10
CA PHE A 286 8.40 11.54 -5.27
C PHE A 286 9.42 11.56 -4.13
N SER A 287 9.95 12.73 -3.81
CA SER A 287 10.55 12.95 -2.50
C SER A 287 9.48 12.82 -1.42
N ARG A 288 9.91 12.57 -0.18
CA ARG A 288 9.01 12.53 0.98
C ARG A 288 8.14 13.79 1.11
N GLU A 289 8.74 14.95 0.90
CA GLU A 289 8.05 16.24 1.08
C GLU A 289 7.03 16.47 -0.04
N ALA A 290 7.40 16.20 -1.30
CA ALA A 290 6.47 16.28 -2.42
C ALA A 290 5.32 15.27 -2.26
N TRP A 291 5.62 14.04 -1.86
CA TRP A 291 4.62 13.00 -1.63
C TRP A 291 3.60 13.41 -0.56
N ARG A 292 4.02 14.10 0.51
CA ARG A 292 3.10 14.59 1.53
C ARG A 292 2.00 15.45 0.93
N CYS A 293 2.36 16.39 0.05
CA CYS A 293 1.38 17.22 -0.66
C CYS A 293 0.54 16.39 -1.66
N VAL A 294 1.18 15.57 -2.50
CA VAL A 294 0.49 14.76 -3.52
C VAL A 294 -0.53 13.82 -2.89
N TRP A 295 -0.21 13.23 -1.74
CA TRP A 295 -1.14 12.37 -1.00
C TRP A 295 -2.43 13.09 -0.62
N TYR A 296 -2.37 14.36 -0.18
CA TYR A 296 -3.57 15.16 0.13
C TYR A 296 -4.34 15.58 -1.12
N MET A 297 -3.67 15.69 -2.26
CA MET A 297 -4.31 15.97 -3.56
C MET A 297 -5.15 14.78 -4.05
N ILE A 298 -4.69 13.54 -3.84
CA ILE A 298 -5.43 12.34 -4.26
C ILE A 298 -6.77 12.25 -3.53
N GLN A 299 -7.84 12.14 -4.32
CA GLN A 299 -9.23 12.06 -3.85
C GLN A 299 -9.60 10.62 -3.49
N ASN A 300 -10.40 10.42 -2.43
CA ASN A 300 -10.72 9.07 -1.95
C ASN A 300 -11.61 8.26 -2.92
N ASP A 301 -12.44 8.94 -3.70
CA ASP A 301 -13.44 8.38 -4.62
C ASP A 301 -13.01 8.35 -6.10
N LEU A 302 -11.90 9.03 -6.44
CA LEU A 302 -11.30 9.02 -7.77
C LEU A 302 -10.06 8.14 -7.75
N VAL A 303 -10.19 6.95 -8.32
CA VAL A 303 -9.24 5.86 -8.09
C VAL A 303 -8.23 5.70 -9.22
N HIS A 304 -8.51 6.20 -10.44
CA HIS A 304 -7.63 6.01 -11.59
C HIS A 304 -6.47 7.00 -11.65
N GLY A 305 -6.59 8.16 -10.99
CA GLY A 305 -5.55 9.18 -10.91
C GLY A 305 -5.27 9.95 -12.21
N TRP A 306 -6.10 9.80 -13.25
CA TRP A 306 -5.98 10.58 -14.49
C TRP A 306 -6.13 12.08 -14.19
N GLY A 307 -5.18 12.89 -14.67
CA GLY A 307 -5.13 14.33 -14.42
C GLY A 307 -4.27 14.73 -13.23
N LEU A 308 -3.84 13.79 -12.38
CA LEU A 308 -2.90 14.09 -11.29
C LEU A 308 -1.57 14.62 -11.82
N ASP A 309 -1.07 14.04 -12.90
CA ASP A 309 0.13 14.43 -13.66
C ASP A 309 0.19 15.92 -13.97
N PHE A 310 -0.95 16.52 -14.36
CA PHE A 310 -1.05 17.97 -14.60
C PHE A 310 -1.07 18.82 -13.33
N ALA A 311 -1.48 18.24 -12.20
CA ALA A 311 -1.62 18.92 -10.93
C ALA A 311 -0.38 18.78 -10.03
N LEU A 312 0.53 17.83 -10.30
CA LEU A 312 1.73 17.57 -9.49
C LEU A 312 2.58 18.82 -9.25
N ARG A 313 2.64 19.74 -10.22
CA ARG A 313 3.33 21.04 -10.11
C ARG A 313 2.97 21.83 -8.85
N ARG A 314 1.75 21.65 -8.31
CA ARG A 314 1.27 22.38 -7.13
C ARG A 314 1.96 21.97 -5.83
N CYS A 315 2.71 20.86 -5.85
CA CYS A 315 3.35 20.31 -4.66
C CYS A 315 4.82 20.65 -4.52
N VAL A 316 5.37 21.48 -5.43
CA VAL A 316 6.78 21.84 -5.43
C VAL A 316 6.97 23.25 -6.00
N GLU A 317 7.87 24.04 -5.40
CA GLU A 317 8.17 25.41 -5.82
C GLU A 317 9.71 25.64 -5.93
N PRO A 318 10.22 26.21 -7.04
CA PRO A 318 9.54 26.39 -8.33
C PRO A 318 9.41 25.06 -9.09
N ALA A 319 8.20 24.76 -9.57
CA ALA A 319 7.87 23.43 -10.10
C ALA A 319 8.70 23.04 -11.34
N HIS A 320 8.91 23.98 -12.28
CA HIS A 320 9.64 23.73 -13.53
C HIS A 320 11.15 23.49 -13.33
N GLU A 321 11.69 23.76 -12.15
CA GLU A 321 13.10 23.48 -11.83
C GLU A 321 13.29 22.21 -11.00
N LYS A 322 12.22 21.70 -10.38
CA LYS A 322 12.29 20.58 -9.43
C LYS A 322 11.50 19.35 -9.88
N ILE A 323 10.79 19.46 -10.98
CA ILE A 323 10.12 18.34 -11.65
C ILE A 323 10.81 18.08 -12.98
N GLY A 324 11.19 16.82 -13.24
CA GLY A 324 11.89 16.50 -14.46
C GLY A 324 12.05 15.01 -14.73
N VAL A 325 12.56 14.71 -15.92
CA VAL A 325 12.83 13.37 -16.41
C VAL A 325 14.32 13.09 -16.30
N VAL A 326 14.65 11.92 -15.75
CA VAL A 326 16.04 11.42 -15.71
C VAL A 326 16.32 10.69 -17.00
N ASP A 327 17.10 11.30 -17.88
CA ASP A 327 17.35 10.83 -19.22
C ASP A 327 18.35 9.68 -19.27
N SER A 328 19.38 9.70 -18.42
CA SER A 328 20.40 8.65 -18.45
C SER A 328 19.93 7.31 -17.87
N GLU A 329 18.79 7.29 -17.17
CA GLU A 329 18.18 6.09 -16.59
C GLU A 329 16.76 5.97 -17.13
N TRP A 330 16.51 5.01 -18.02
CA TRP A 330 15.28 4.99 -18.82
C TRP A 330 14.62 3.62 -18.85
N ILE A 331 13.32 3.66 -19.16
CA ILE A 331 12.41 2.52 -19.14
C ILE A 331 11.68 2.41 -20.49
N ILE A 332 11.11 1.23 -20.75
CA ILE A 332 10.31 0.94 -21.94
C ILE A 332 8.87 0.71 -21.52
N HIS A 333 7.90 1.36 -22.17
CA HIS A 333 6.50 1.06 -21.90
C HIS A 333 6.05 -0.17 -22.70
N LYS A 334 5.85 -1.32 -22.03
CA LYS A 334 5.47 -2.59 -22.70
C LYS A 334 3.98 -2.66 -23.06
N VAL A 335 3.16 -1.74 -22.55
CA VAL A 335 1.70 -1.62 -22.81
C VAL A 335 0.96 -2.94 -22.57
N ILE A 336 1.30 -3.66 -21.49
CA ILE A 336 0.76 -4.99 -21.24
C ILE A 336 -0.60 -4.85 -20.56
N PRO A 337 -1.73 -5.21 -21.21
CA PRO A 337 -3.05 -4.89 -20.66
C PRO A 337 -3.35 -5.82 -19.47
N SER A 338 -3.37 -5.28 -18.25
CA SER A 338 -3.64 -6.07 -17.04
C SER A 338 -4.94 -5.61 -16.34
N LEU A 339 -4.92 -4.45 -15.67
CA LEU A 339 -6.01 -3.95 -14.83
C LEU A 339 -7.20 -3.49 -15.67
N VAL A 340 -6.92 -2.95 -16.85
CA VAL A 340 -7.93 -2.55 -17.83
C VAL A 340 -8.79 -3.74 -18.31
N ASN A 341 -8.29 -4.97 -18.18
CA ASN A 341 -9.03 -6.19 -18.51
C ASN A 341 -9.88 -6.73 -17.34
N GLN A 342 -9.77 -6.13 -16.14
CA GLN A 342 -10.53 -6.50 -14.94
C GLN A 342 -11.92 -5.83 -14.87
N GLY A 343 -12.27 -4.98 -15.85
CA GLY A 343 -13.58 -4.36 -15.96
C GLY A 343 -14.73 -5.37 -16.08
N VAL A 344 -15.96 -4.90 -15.93
CA VAL A 344 -17.17 -5.70 -16.21
C VAL A 344 -17.58 -5.44 -17.67
N THR A 345 -18.31 -6.36 -18.27
CA THR A 345 -18.98 -6.14 -19.56
C THR A 345 -20.43 -5.74 -19.30
N LYS A 346 -20.86 -4.59 -19.81
CA LYS A 346 -22.24 -4.13 -19.87
C LYS A 346 -22.55 -3.66 -21.28
N PHE A 347 -23.72 -4.06 -21.79
CA PHE A 347 -24.32 -3.53 -23.01
C PHE A 347 -23.34 -3.49 -24.20
N GLU A 348 -22.79 -4.65 -24.57
CA GLU A 348 -21.94 -4.88 -25.76
C GLU A 348 -20.58 -4.15 -25.80
N LYS A 349 -20.23 -3.37 -24.77
CA LYS A 349 -18.92 -2.71 -24.67
C LYS A 349 -17.87 -3.66 -24.08
N SER A 350 -16.64 -3.57 -24.57
CA SER A 350 -15.51 -4.33 -24.00
C SER A 350 -15.13 -3.79 -22.62
N ARG A 351 -14.64 -4.66 -21.73
CA ARG A 351 -14.19 -4.29 -20.36
C ARG A 351 -13.25 -3.07 -20.36
N ARG A 352 -12.35 -3.02 -21.35
CA ARG A 352 -11.40 -1.92 -21.57
C ARG A 352 -12.08 -0.58 -21.85
N GLN A 353 -13.18 -0.59 -22.60
CA GLN A 353 -13.93 0.62 -22.91
C GLN A 353 -14.62 1.17 -21.65
N GLU A 354 -15.18 0.30 -20.80
CA GLU A 354 -15.81 0.75 -19.54
C GLU A 354 -14.82 1.39 -18.59
N VAL A 355 -13.65 0.77 -18.40
CA VAL A 355 -12.58 1.34 -17.59
C VAL A 355 -12.16 2.71 -18.14
N ARG A 356 -11.97 2.84 -19.46
CA ARG A 356 -11.65 4.14 -20.08
C ARG A 356 -12.75 5.19 -19.92
N ILE A 357 -14.02 4.81 -19.98
CA ILE A 357 -15.14 5.72 -19.72
C ILE A 357 -15.06 6.23 -18.28
N ARG A 358 -14.80 5.34 -17.32
CA ARG A 358 -14.62 5.74 -15.92
C ARG A 358 -13.40 6.64 -15.73
N CYS A 359 -12.25 6.33 -16.34
CA CYS A 359 -11.07 7.19 -16.28
C CYS A 359 -11.36 8.62 -16.76
N LYS A 360 -12.04 8.76 -17.91
CA LYS A 360 -12.43 10.08 -18.45
C LYS A 360 -13.40 10.82 -17.55
N SER A 361 -14.38 10.11 -16.97
CA SER A 361 -15.32 10.69 -16.01
C SER A 361 -14.62 11.17 -14.74
N GLU A 362 -13.70 10.38 -14.18
CA GLU A 362 -12.93 10.78 -12.99
C GLU A 362 -11.99 11.96 -13.27
N LEU A 363 -11.36 12.01 -14.45
CA LEU A 363 -10.55 13.14 -14.90
C LEU A 363 -11.37 14.44 -14.90
N SER A 364 -12.56 14.43 -15.52
CA SER A 364 -13.45 15.60 -15.55
C SER A 364 -13.82 16.04 -14.13
N ILE A 365 -14.22 15.11 -13.27
CA ILE A 365 -14.58 15.42 -11.87
C ILE A 365 -13.40 16.02 -11.11
N PHE A 366 -12.18 15.48 -11.31
CA PHE A 366 -10.98 16.00 -10.67
C PHE A 366 -10.67 17.43 -11.11
N GLN A 367 -10.71 17.69 -12.42
CA GLN A 367 -10.49 19.02 -12.99
C GLN A 367 -11.52 20.03 -12.46
N ASP A 368 -12.80 19.67 -12.45
CA ASP A 368 -13.87 20.51 -11.93
C ASP A 368 -13.69 20.82 -10.44
N ARG A 369 -13.35 19.81 -9.63
CA ARG A 369 -13.09 20.01 -8.19
C ARG A 369 -11.92 20.94 -7.96
N LEU A 370 -10.82 20.76 -8.70
CA LEU A 370 -9.63 21.57 -8.56
C LEU A 370 -9.90 23.03 -8.97
N ALA A 371 -10.54 23.24 -10.11
CA ALA A 371 -10.90 24.58 -10.59
C ALA A 371 -11.87 25.30 -9.64
N ASN A 372 -12.89 24.60 -9.13
CA ASN A 372 -13.82 25.16 -8.14
C ASN A 372 -13.13 25.51 -6.82
N ALA A 373 -12.20 24.68 -6.36
CA ALA A 373 -11.43 24.95 -5.15
C ALA A 373 -10.49 26.17 -5.33
N ASP A 374 -9.85 26.30 -6.49
CA ASP A 374 -9.02 27.47 -6.82
C ASP A 374 -9.88 28.75 -6.82
N MET A 375 -11.02 28.74 -7.50
CA MET A 375 -11.95 29.88 -7.52
C MET A 375 -12.40 30.27 -6.11
N ALA A 376 -12.76 29.30 -5.27
CA ALA A 376 -13.17 29.55 -3.89
C ALA A 376 -12.02 30.13 -3.05
N TYR A 377 -10.80 29.61 -3.22
CA TYR A 377 -9.61 30.10 -2.53
C TYR A 377 -9.29 31.55 -2.94
N HIS A 378 -9.30 31.86 -4.23
CA HIS A 378 -9.09 33.22 -4.74
C HIS A 378 -10.19 34.18 -4.30
N ALA A 379 -11.45 33.76 -4.25
CA ALA A 379 -12.54 34.61 -3.74
C ALA A 379 -12.38 34.91 -2.23
N GLN A 380 -11.83 33.97 -1.46
CA GLN A 380 -11.64 34.13 -0.02
C GLN A 380 -10.38 34.94 0.34
N PHE A 381 -9.29 34.79 -0.42
CA PHE A 381 -7.97 35.32 -0.06
C PHE A 381 -7.34 36.25 -1.11
N GLY A 382 -7.97 36.42 -2.28
CA GLY A 382 -7.43 37.19 -3.42
C GLY A 382 -7.89 38.65 -3.51
N ASN A 383 -8.66 39.16 -2.55
CA ASN A 383 -9.01 40.59 -2.44
C ASN A 383 -8.02 41.37 -1.54
N GLY A 384 -6.75 40.97 -1.53
CA GLY A 384 -5.68 41.62 -0.76
C GLY A 384 -4.87 42.60 -1.59
#